data_AF-A0A087SR55-F1
#
_entry.id   AF-A0A087SR55-F1
#
_cell.length_a   1.000
_cell.length_b   1.000
_cell.length_c   1.000
_cell.angle_alpha   90.00
_cell.angle_beta   90.00
_cell.angle_gamma   90.00
#
_symmetry.space_group_name_H-M   'P 1'
#
loop_
_entity.id
_entity.type
_entity.pdbx_description
1 polymer ?
#
loop_
_entity_poly.entity_id
_entity_poly.type
_entity_poly.pdbx_seq_one_letter_code
_entity_poly.pdbx_strand_id
1 'polypeptide(L)'
;MSNPGSHAIPTDRGPVEAQASTTDRPLEGFIPRSGAGLPFGILGVSSTQPPDKPHTRIDFQFSRAAFKSSKIPFQVPYPVPFRLLGDERKGWIDTTYLARDGRLRIARGNKGTVFILAKDDPPAS
;
A
#
# COMPACT_ATOMS: atom_id res chain seq x y z
N MET A 1 9.39 -38.75 -8.27
CA MET A 1 8.24 -38.30 -7.44
C MET A 1 8.70 -37.08 -6.65
N SER A 2 8.35 -35.87 -7.10
CA SER A 2 8.75 -34.60 -6.50
C SER A 2 7.57 -34.01 -5.72
N ASN A 3 7.82 -33.59 -4.48
CA ASN A 3 6.86 -32.98 -3.57
C ASN A 3 6.62 -31.51 -3.97
N PRO A 4 5.40 -31.08 -4.39
CA PRO A 4 5.10 -29.69 -4.72
C PRO A 4 4.46 -29.02 -3.50
N GLY A 5 5.21 -28.88 -2.40
CA GLY A 5 4.63 -28.48 -1.11
C GLY A 5 5.33 -27.33 -0.39
N SER A 6 6.43 -26.79 -0.91
CA SER A 6 7.08 -25.60 -0.33
C SER A 6 6.92 -24.42 -1.26
N HIS A 7 5.78 -23.73 -1.18
CA HIS A 7 5.75 -22.32 -1.54
C HIS A 7 6.67 -21.59 -0.55
N ALA A 8 7.93 -21.43 -0.94
CA ALA A 8 8.81 -20.48 -0.29
C ALA A 8 8.09 -19.13 -0.33
N ILE A 9 7.91 -18.49 0.82
CA ILE A 9 7.51 -17.08 0.87
C ILE A 9 8.51 -16.36 -0.02
N PRO A 10 8.08 -15.66 -1.10
CA PRO A 10 9.02 -14.94 -1.94
C PRO A 10 9.80 -13.97 -1.06
N THR A 11 11.08 -14.26 -0.82
CA THR A 11 12.01 -13.40 -0.07
C THR A 11 12.37 -12.15 -0.86
N ASP A 12 11.87 -12.05 -2.08
CA ASP A 12 12.06 -10.92 -2.95
C ASP A 12 11.07 -9.82 -2.54
N ARG A 13 11.44 -9.05 -1.51
CA ARG A 13 10.73 -7.83 -1.13
C ARG A 13 10.54 -7.00 -2.40
N GLY A 14 9.29 -6.58 -2.64
CA GLY A 14 8.91 -5.85 -3.84
C GLY A 14 9.75 -4.58 -4.02
N PRO A 15 9.75 -3.99 -5.23
CA PRO A 15 10.50 -2.78 -5.52
C PRO A 15 10.02 -1.57 -4.69
N VAL A 16 8.90 -1.66 -3.96
CA VAL A 16 8.39 -0.62 -3.06
C VAL A 16 7.87 -1.28 -1.79
N GLU A 17 8.22 -0.73 -0.64
CA GLU A 17 7.71 -1.11 0.68
C GLU A 17 6.84 0.01 1.25
N ALA A 18 5.71 -0.37 1.83
CA ALA A 18 4.83 0.52 2.59
C ALA A 18 4.56 -0.07 3.98
N GLN A 19 4.54 0.80 4.99
CA GLN A 19 4.14 0.45 6.34
C GLN A 19 2.69 0.89 6.54
N ALA A 20 1.86 -0.02 7.04
CA ALA A 20 0.46 0.25 7.35
C ALA A 20 0.29 0.68 8.81
N SER A 21 -0.70 1.54 9.04
CA SER A 21 -1.21 1.94 10.35
C SER A 21 -2.72 1.81 10.31
N THR A 22 -3.29 1.06 11.25
CA THR A 22 -4.74 0.91 11.41
C THR A 22 -5.16 1.25 12.82
N THR A 23 -6.47 1.41 13.06
CA THR A 23 -7.00 1.64 14.42
C THR A 23 -6.57 0.54 15.39
N ASP A 24 -6.61 -0.73 14.95
CA ASP A 24 -6.29 -1.88 15.81
C ASP A 24 -4.78 -2.19 15.87
N ARG A 25 -4.00 -1.65 14.94
CA ARG A 25 -2.55 -1.83 14.84
C ARG A 25 -1.90 -0.50 14.44
N PRO A 26 -1.85 0.47 15.36
CA PRO A 26 -1.26 1.77 15.07
C PRO A 26 0.25 1.63 14.86
N LEU A 27 0.77 2.34 13.87
CA LEU A 27 2.21 2.50 13.70
C LEU A 27 2.69 3.60 14.66
N GLU A 28 3.61 3.25 15.56
CA GLU A 28 4.13 4.20 16.55
C GLU A 28 4.74 5.44 15.87
N GLY A 29 4.36 6.63 16.35
CA GLY A 29 4.81 7.91 15.80
C GLY A 29 4.27 8.23 14.39
N PHE A 30 3.35 7.43 13.86
CA PHE A 30 2.72 7.73 12.57
C PHE A 30 1.75 8.91 12.68
N ILE A 31 1.93 9.89 11.80
CA ILE A 31 1.05 11.05 11.66
C ILE A 31 0.35 10.92 10.30
N PRO A 32 -0.98 10.78 10.26
CA PRO A 32 -1.75 10.75 9.02
C PRO A 32 -1.45 11.95 8.12
N ARG A 33 -1.70 11.78 6.82
CA ARG A 33 -1.50 12.85 5.85
C ARG A 33 -2.44 14.01 6.14
N SER A 34 -1.91 15.24 6.16
CA SER A 34 -2.68 16.47 6.36
C SER A 34 -2.69 17.40 5.14
N GLY A 35 -1.73 17.29 4.23
CA GLY A 35 -1.65 18.14 3.04
C GLY A 35 -2.44 17.61 1.83
N ALA A 36 -3.05 18.50 1.03
CA ALA A 36 -3.67 18.13 -0.24
C ALA A 36 -2.63 17.70 -1.29
N GLY A 37 -1.42 18.26 -1.21
CA GLY A 37 -0.26 17.88 -2.00
C GLY A 37 0.62 19.06 -2.36
N LEU A 38 1.60 18.83 -3.24
CA LEU A 38 2.47 19.90 -3.71
C LEU A 38 1.68 21.03 -4.40
N PRO A 39 2.17 22.28 -4.32
CA PRO A 39 1.54 23.44 -4.96
C PRO A 39 1.24 23.16 -6.45
N PHE A 40 0.17 23.76 -6.95
CA PHE A 40 -0.28 23.63 -8.35
C PHE A 40 -0.65 22.19 -8.78
N GLY A 41 -0.77 21.24 -7.85
CA GLY A 41 -1.28 19.90 -8.16
C GLY A 41 -0.33 19.02 -8.95
N ILE A 42 0.97 19.31 -8.94
CA ILE A 42 2.00 18.62 -9.76
C ILE A 42 2.14 17.12 -9.51
N LEU A 43 1.62 16.60 -8.39
CA LEU A 43 1.53 15.15 -8.09
C LEU A 43 0.09 14.67 -7.85
N GLY A 44 -0.90 15.46 -8.25
CA GLY A 44 -2.32 15.20 -8.01
C GLY A 44 -2.79 15.52 -6.59
N VAL A 45 -4.07 15.82 -6.46
CA VAL A 45 -4.72 16.19 -5.19
C VAL A 45 -5.05 14.93 -4.39
N SER A 46 -4.69 14.95 -3.11
CA SER A 46 -5.04 13.90 -2.15
C SER A 46 -6.12 14.41 -1.21
N SER A 47 -7.16 13.60 -1.00
CA SER A 47 -8.14 13.83 0.05
C SER A 47 -7.51 13.58 1.42
N THR A 48 -7.84 14.44 2.37
CA THR A 48 -7.44 14.38 3.79
C THR A 48 -8.64 14.20 4.71
N GLN A 49 -9.80 13.86 4.12
CA GLN A 49 -11.03 13.59 4.87
C GLN A 49 -10.79 12.46 5.88
N PRO A 50 -11.46 12.48 7.04
CA PRO A 50 -11.44 11.37 7.99
C PRO A 50 -12.09 10.10 7.39
N PRO A 51 -11.93 8.93 8.02
CA PRO A 51 -12.62 7.72 7.58
C PRO A 51 -14.13 7.84 7.75
N ASP A 52 -14.89 7.34 6.77
CA ASP A 52 -16.37 7.35 6.82
C ASP A 52 -16.91 6.48 7.97
N LYS A 53 -16.17 5.43 8.34
CA LYS A 53 -16.54 4.49 9.40
C LYS A 53 -15.31 4.10 10.23
N PRO A 54 -15.50 3.73 11.51
CA PRO A 54 -14.42 3.13 12.30
C PRO A 54 -13.89 1.84 11.65
N HIS A 55 -12.59 1.56 11.84
CA HIS A 55 -11.92 0.32 11.39
C HIS A 55 -11.95 0.03 9.87
N THR A 56 -12.38 0.97 9.01
CA THR A 56 -12.36 0.78 7.55
C THR A 56 -11.09 1.29 6.89
N ARG A 57 -10.34 2.15 7.58
CA ARG A 57 -9.17 2.83 7.03
C ARG A 57 -7.87 2.11 7.32
N ILE A 58 -7.04 2.06 6.29
CA ILE A 58 -5.63 1.75 6.39
C ILE A 58 -4.87 2.99 5.93
N ASP A 59 -4.23 3.67 6.88
CA ASP A 59 -3.23 4.67 6.57
C ASP A 59 -1.91 3.98 6.27
N PHE A 60 -1.09 4.55 5.38
CA PHE A 60 0.20 3.99 5.06
C PHE A 60 1.24 5.06 4.74
N GLN A 61 2.51 4.71 4.93
CA GLN A 61 3.65 5.48 4.44
C GLN A 61 4.59 4.58 3.64
N PHE A 62 5.04 5.06 2.49
CA PHE A 62 6.14 4.44 1.76
C PHE A 62 7.44 4.62 2.54
N SER A 63 8.13 3.51 2.78
CA SER A 63 9.35 3.45 3.60
C SER A 63 10.61 3.25 2.74
N ARG A 64 10.53 2.38 1.72
CA ARG A 64 11.65 2.04 0.83
C ARG A 64 11.16 1.79 -0.58
N ALA A 65 12.04 1.99 -1.55
CA ALA A 65 11.86 1.46 -2.89
C ALA A 65 13.24 1.22 -3.52
N ALA A 66 13.29 0.24 -4.39
CA ALA A 66 14.45 -0.18 -5.15
C ALA A 66 14.02 -0.49 -6.58
N PHE A 67 14.78 -0.02 -7.56
CA PHE A 67 14.62 -0.48 -8.93
C PHE A 67 15.39 -1.79 -9.10
N LYS A 68 14.69 -2.79 -9.63
CA LYS A 68 15.31 -4.00 -10.17
C LYS A 68 15.31 -3.89 -11.68
N SER A 69 16.49 -4.02 -12.28
CA SER A 69 16.67 -4.11 -13.73
C SER A 69 17.31 -5.45 -14.04
N SER A 70 16.81 -6.16 -15.04
CA SER A 70 17.44 -7.40 -15.54
C SER A 70 18.84 -7.18 -16.12
N LYS A 71 19.22 -5.91 -16.34
CA LYS A 71 20.51 -5.52 -16.93
C LYS A 71 21.58 -5.15 -15.90
N ILE A 72 21.24 -5.05 -14.61
CA ILE A 72 22.15 -4.57 -13.56
C ILE A 72 22.11 -5.57 -12.39
N PRO A 73 23.26 -6.14 -11.96
CA PRO A 73 23.28 -7.19 -10.94
C PRO A 73 23.10 -6.68 -9.49
N PHE A 74 22.78 -5.39 -9.30
CA PHE A 74 22.56 -4.79 -7.99
C PHE A 74 21.30 -3.92 -7.97
N GLN A 75 20.68 -3.79 -6.79
CA GLN A 75 19.49 -2.97 -6.59
C GLN A 75 19.87 -1.49 -6.53
N VAL A 76 19.23 -0.67 -7.36
CA VAL A 76 19.41 0.79 -7.32
C VAL A 76 18.36 1.37 -6.37
N PRO A 77 18.74 2.04 -5.26
CA PRO A 77 17.76 2.67 -4.39
C PRO A 77 16.97 3.70 -5.18
N TYR A 78 15.69 3.85 -4.88
CA TYR A 78 14.86 4.88 -5.50
C TYR A 78 15.53 6.26 -5.29
N PRO A 79 15.75 7.03 -6.38
CA PRO A 79 16.69 8.15 -6.39
C PRO A 79 16.27 9.30 -5.48
N VAL A 80 14.99 9.34 -5.09
CA VAL A 80 14.47 10.31 -4.11
C VAL A 80 14.18 9.57 -2.81
N PRO A 81 14.94 9.83 -1.72
CA PRO A 81 14.57 9.29 -0.41
C PRO A 81 13.12 9.65 -0.08
N PHE A 82 12.23 8.67 0.13
CA PHE A 82 10.82 8.93 0.48
C PHE A 82 10.66 9.87 1.67
N ARG A 83 11.68 9.94 2.54
CA ARG A 83 11.72 10.88 3.65
C ARG A 83 11.61 12.34 3.22
N LEU A 84 12.21 12.71 2.09
CA LEU A 84 12.15 14.07 1.52
C LEU A 84 10.77 14.42 0.96
N LEU A 85 9.95 13.41 0.64
CA LEU A 85 8.61 13.61 0.10
C LEU A 85 7.60 14.06 1.16
N GLY A 86 7.97 14.04 2.46
CA GLY A 86 7.09 14.49 3.53
C GLY A 86 5.74 13.78 3.51
N ASP A 87 4.66 14.54 3.35
CA ASP A 87 3.29 14.01 3.24
C ASP A 87 3.03 13.27 1.92
N GLU A 88 3.80 13.51 0.85
CA GLU A 88 3.64 12.82 -0.44
C GLU A 88 3.96 11.34 -0.42
N ARG A 89 4.71 10.88 0.59
CA ARG A 89 4.93 9.45 0.80
C ARG A 89 3.76 8.76 1.51
N LYS A 90 2.78 9.52 2.01
CA LYS A 90 1.68 9.00 2.83
C LYS A 90 0.40 8.93 2.02
N GLY A 91 -0.42 7.95 2.33
CA GLY A 91 -1.76 7.83 1.79
C GLY A 91 -2.68 7.05 2.71
N TRP A 92 -3.93 6.93 2.29
CA TRP A 92 -4.90 6.06 2.93
C TRP A 92 -5.71 5.32 1.87
N ILE A 93 -6.19 4.14 2.26
CA ILE A 93 -7.25 3.42 1.57
C ILE A 93 -8.38 3.13 2.55
N ASP A 94 -9.62 3.30 2.09
CA ASP A 94 -10.83 2.93 2.82
C ASP A 94 -11.47 1.73 2.19
N THR A 95 -11.74 0.70 2.98
CA THR A 95 -12.61 -0.40 2.56
C THR A 95 -14.05 0.08 2.53
N THR A 96 -14.59 0.24 1.33
CA THR A 96 -15.98 0.71 1.11
C THR A 96 -16.96 -0.46 0.97
N TYR A 97 -16.47 -1.64 0.60
CA TYR A 97 -17.26 -2.86 0.51
C TYR A 97 -16.39 -4.09 0.82
N LEU A 98 -16.96 -5.02 1.58
CA LEU A 98 -16.42 -6.36 1.80
C LEU A 98 -17.55 -7.35 1.56
N ALA A 99 -17.37 -8.27 0.62
CA ALA A 99 -18.33 -9.34 0.40
C ALA A 99 -18.46 -10.21 1.66
N ARG A 100 -19.66 -10.78 1.86
CA ARG A 100 -19.97 -11.59 3.05
C ARG A 100 -19.05 -12.80 3.22
N ASP A 101 -18.59 -13.37 2.10
CA ASP A 101 -17.65 -14.50 2.07
C ASP A 101 -16.17 -14.07 2.25
N GLY A 102 -15.90 -12.77 2.37
CA GLY A 102 -14.57 -12.20 2.52
C GLY A 102 -13.68 -12.31 1.27
N ARG A 103 -14.24 -12.72 0.12
CA ARG A 103 -13.46 -13.00 -1.10
C ARG A 103 -13.27 -11.79 -2.01
N LEU A 104 -14.15 -10.81 -1.91
CA LEU A 104 -14.09 -9.56 -2.67
C LEU A 104 -14.06 -8.36 -1.72
N ARG A 105 -13.10 -7.46 -1.95
CA ARG A 105 -13.00 -6.17 -1.25
C ARG A 105 -12.90 -5.04 -2.27
N ILE A 106 -13.67 -3.98 -2.07
CA ILE A 106 -13.53 -2.72 -2.81
C ILE A 106 -12.97 -1.69 -1.83
N ALA A 107 -11.93 -0.98 -2.26
CA ALA A 107 -11.34 0.10 -1.50
C ALA A 107 -11.17 1.37 -2.34
N ARG A 108 -11.27 2.54 -1.71
CA ARG A 108 -10.99 3.84 -2.33
C ARG A 108 -9.71 4.43 -1.75
N GLY A 109 -8.82 4.89 -2.63
CA GLY A 109 -7.59 5.59 -2.25
C GLY A 109 -7.77 7.10 -2.16
N ASN A 110 -6.88 7.74 -1.41
CA ASN A 110 -6.90 9.17 -1.18
C ASN A 110 -6.78 10.05 -2.44
N LYS A 111 -6.23 9.55 -3.55
CA LYS A 111 -6.17 10.25 -4.85
C LYS A 111 -7.31 9.87 -5.80
N GLY A 112 -8.38 9.24 -5.31
CA GLY A 112 -9.57 8.89 -6.09
C GLY A 112 -9.53 7.51 -6.75
N THR A 113 -8.42 6.77 -6.64
CA THR A 113 -8.30 5.40 -7.18
C THR A 113 -9.29 4.45 -6.52
N VAL A 114 -9.85 3.53 -7.30
CA VAL A 114 -10.65 2.40 -6.79
C VAL A 114 -9.84 1.11 -6.96
N PHE A 115 -9.71 0.36 -5.88
CA PHE A 115 -9.06 -0.95 -5.84
C PHE A 115 -10.12 -2.02 -5.69
N ILE A 116 -10.07 -3.03 -6.56
CA ILE A 116 -10.88 -4.24 -6.45
C ILE A 116 -9.92 -5.38 -6.15
N LEU A 117 -10.03 -5.94 -4.94
CA LEU A 117 -9.16 -6.98 -4.42
C LEU A 117 -9.97 -8.27 -4.34
N ALA A 118 -9.64 -9.24 -5.19
CA ALA A 118 -10.23 -10.57 -5.19
C ALA A 118 -9.23 -11.57 -4.60
N LYS A 119 -9.70 -12.46 -3.73
CA LYS A 119 -8.90 -13.57 -3.23
C LYS A 119 -8.90 -14.70 -4.26
N ASP A 120 -7.70 -15.18 -4.60
CA ASP A 120 -7.53 -16.36 -5.46
C ASP A 120 -8.33 -17.56 -4.92
N ASP A 121 -8.79 -18.40 -5.85
CA ASP A 121 -9.36 -19.69 -5.47
C ASP A 121 -8.30 -20.53 -4.75
N PRO A 122 -8.69 -21.29 -3.71
CA PRO A 122 -7.80 -22.29 -3.15
C PRO A 122 -7.33 -23.22 -4.28
N PRO A 123 -6.07 -23.69 -4.25
CA PRO A 123 -5.57 -24.63 -5.25
C PRO A 123 -6.49 -25.86 -5.28
N ALA A 124 -6.78 -26.37 -6.48
CA ALA A 124 -7.58 -27.57 -6.65
C ALA A 124 -6.92 -28.73 -5.89
N SER A 125 -7.71 -29.39 -5.04
CA SER A 125 -7.32 -30.57 -4.25
C SER A 125 -7.15 -31.81 -5.11
#